data_AF-H6C1L2-F1
#
_entry.id   AF-H6C1L2-F1
#
_cell.length_a   1.000
_cell.length_b   1.000
_cell.length_c   1.000
_cell.angle_alpha   90.00
_cell.angle_beta   90.00
_cell.angle_gamma   90.00
#
_symmetry.space_group_name_H-M   'P 1'
#
loop_
_entity.id
_entity.type
_entity.pdbx_description
1 polymer ?
#
loop_
_entity_poly.entity_id
_entity_poly.type
_entity_poly.pdbx_seq_one_letter_code
_entity_poly.pdbx_strand_id
1 'polypeptide(L)'
;MKHVPKLGFCEEALIQGAKDAGYLEASVQLFPRGVFDLINYHLVTQRLALKDKVKFPEGLQLGLGAKVKTLTMARLRGNAEIIKQWQGALGYMSLLENMPASLQELAALSDEIWYLAGDTAVDFSYYTKRASLSAVYASSEVFMTTDKSQDFVATEEFLDRRLRAAQGIGGTVGGLTQYVGFWAGNSVNLARSWGMRV
;
A
#
# COMPACT_ATOMS: atom_id res chain seq x y z
N MET A 1 17.76 2.92 11.79
CA MET A 1 16.45 3.55 12.11
C MET A 1 16.54 4.65 13.18
N LYS A 2 17.22 4.44 14.33
CA LYS A 2 17.29 5.43 15.44
C LYS A 2 17.67 6.86 15.03
N HIS A 3 18.56 7.01 14.05
CA HIS A 3 19.04 8.31 13.58
C HIS A 3 18.16 8.95 12.48
N VAL A 4 17.28 8.18 11.85
CA VAL A 4 16.43 8.62 10.73
C VAL A 4 15.53 9.80 11.11
N PRO A 5 14.83 9.84 12.27
CA PRO A 5 13.98 10.98 12.61
C PRO A 5 14.71 12.35 12.57
N LYS A 6 16.01 12.35 12.89
CA LYS A 6 16.84 13.56 12.93
C LYS A 6 17.56 13.82 11.61
N LEU A 7 18.20 12.80 11.03
CA LEU A 7 19.08 12.93 9.86
C LEU A 7 18.38 12.70 8.52
N GLY A 8 17.20 12.07 8.55
CA GLY A 8 16.52 11.57 7.36
C GLY A 8 17.07 10.25 6.86
N PHE A 9 16.58 9.83 5.69
CA PHE A 9 17.11 8.68 4.96
C PHE A 9 18.31 9.16 4.14
N CYS A 10 19.50 9.00 4.70
CA CYS A 10 20.76 9.41 4.10
C CYS A 10 21.90 8.48 4.54
N GLU A 11 23.05 8.58 3.88
CA GLU A 11 24.23 7.77 4.18
C GLU A 11 24.75 8.03 5.60
N GLU A 12 24.71 9.28 6.08
CA GLU A 12 25.11 9.61 7.46
C GLU A 12 24.27 8.84 8.49
N ALA A 13 22.98 8.62 8.25
CA ALA A 13 22.13 7.82 9.14
C ALA A 13 22.53 6.34 9.18
N LEU A 14 23.07 5.81 8.07
CA LEU A 14 23.65 4.46 8.01
C LEU A 14 24.98 4.41 8.76
N ILE A 15 25.86 5.38 8.54
CA ILE A 15 27.17 5.48 9.19
C ILE A 15 27.01 5.55 10.71
N GLN A 16 26.15 6.44 11.20
CA GLN A 16 25.87 6.56 12.64
C GLN A 16 25.22 5.28 13.20
N GLY A 17 24.38 4.60 12.41
CA GLY A 17 23.83 3.29 12.80
C GLY A 17 24.88 2.19 12.90
N ALA A 18 25.85 2.15 11.98
CA ALA A 18 26.97 1.21 12.00
C ALA A 18 27.87 1.45 13.23
N LYS A 19 28.21 2.71 13.51
CA LYS A 19 29.00 3.10 14.69
C LYS A 19 28.31 2.68 16.00
N ASP A 20 27.01 2.96 16.14
CA ASP A 20 26.22 2.57 17.31
C ASP A 20 26.22 1.05 17.54
N ALA A 21 26.30 0.26 16.47
CA ALA A 21 26.35 -1.20 16.52
C ALA A 21 27.78 -1.76 16.68
N GLY A 22 28.80 -0.91 16.80
CA GLY A 22 30.19 -1.32 16.95
C GLY A 22 30.89 -1.71 15.64
N TYR A 23 30.32 -1.36 14.49
CA TYR A 23 30.92 -1.59 13.17
C TYR A 23 31.68 -0.36 12.66
N LEU A 24 32.56 -0.59 11.69
CA LEU A 24 33.31 0.46 10.99
C LEU A 24 32.39 1.21 10.03
N GLU A 25 32.75 2.46 9.70
CA GLU A 25 32.01 3.26 8.70
C GLU A 25 31.93 2.54 7.35
N ALA A 26 33.02 1.90 6.93
CA ALA A 26 33.09 1.15 5.68
C ALA A 26 32.05 0.02 5.59
N SER A 27 31.49 -0.45 6.71
CA SER A 27 30.42 -1.46 6.72
C SER A 27 29.14 -1.01 6.03
N VAL A 28 28.94 0.30 5.79
CA VAL A 28 27.79 0.78 4.98
C VAL A 28 27.85 0.31 3.52
N GLN A 29 29.01 -0.13 3.04
CA GLN A 29 29.15 -0.72 1.70
C GLN A 29 28.49 -2.10 1.60
N LEU A 30 28.12 -2.72 2.73
CA LEU A 30 27.38 -3.99 2.76
C LEU A 30 25.90 -3.85 2.37
N PHE A 31 25.40 -2.62 2.19
CA PHE A 31 24.04 -2.33 1.73
C PHE A 31 24.08 -2.12 0.21
N PRO A 32 23.72 -3.11 -0.64
CA PRO A 32 23.91 -3.03 -2.08
C PRO A 32 23.17 -1.87 -2.74
N ARG A 33 22.08 -1.40 -2.14
CA ARG A 33 21.28 -0.26 -2.60
C ARG A 33 21.40 0.95 -1.66
N GLY A 34 22.39 0.93 -0.76
CA GLY A 34 22.69 2.01 0.18
C GLY A 34 21.48 2.45 0.99
N VAL A 35 21.14 3.74 0.90
CA VAL A 35 20.02 4.36 1.62
C VAL A 35 18.69 3.66 1.34
N PHE A 36 18.48 3.13 0.14
CA PHE A 36 17.24 2.42 -0.18
C PHE A 36 17.07 1.13 0.63
N ASP A 37 18.15 0.43 0.98
CA ASP A 37 18.04 -0.76 1.84
C ASP A 37 17.54 -0.40 3.24
N LEU A 38 17.90 0.79 3.75
CA LEU A 38 17.36 1.30 5.01
C LEU A 38 15.85 1.62 4.92
N ILE A 39 15.41 2.19 3.79
CA ILE A 39 13.99 2.45 3.51
C ILE A 39 13.23 1.12 3.42
N ASN A 40 13.73 0.18 2.62
CA ASN A 40 13.14 -1.13 2.43
C ASN A 40 13.05 -1.91 3.74
N TYR A 41 14.10 -1.84 4.57
CA TYR A 41 14.08 -2.41 5.92
C TYR A 41 12.93 -1.85 6.76
N HIS A 42 12.71 -0.53 6.75
CA HIS A 42 11.58 0.08 7.45
C HIS A 42 10.23 -0.39 6.89
N LEU A 43 10.07 -0.40 5.56
CA LEU A 43 8.83 -0.82 4.90
C LEU A 43 8.42 -2.24 5.33
N VAL A 44 9.35 -3.20 5.18
CA VAL A 44 9.16 -4.61 5.53
C VAL A 44 8.91 -4.78 7.02
N THR A 45 9.69 -4.11 7.87
CA THR A 45 9.55 -4.19 9.33
C THR A 45 8.16 -3.71 9.77
N GLN A 46 7.69 -2.58 9.24
CA GLN A 46 6.37 -2.05 9.60
C GLN A 46 5.23 -2.90 9.04
N ARG A 47 5.38 -3.51 7.85
CA ARG A 47 4.40 -4.46 7.31
C ARG A 47 4.30 -5.70 8.20
N LEU A 48 5.41 -6.36 8.49
CA LEU A 48 5.42 -7.60 9.28
C LEU A 48 4.95 -7.38 10.72
N ALA A 49 5.17 -6.19 11.28
CA ALA A 49 4.69 -5.84 12.61
C ALA A 49 3.15 -5.69 12.69
N LEU A 50 2.43 -5.62 11.57
CA LEU A 50 0.97 -5.43 11.58
C LEU A 50 0.22 -6.53 12.32
N LYS A 51 0.63 -7.79 12.12
CA LYS A 51 0.02 -8.96 12.78
C LYS A 51 0.09 -8.88 14.31
N ASP A 52 1.16 -8.26 14.83
CA ASP A 52 1.41 -8.15 16.26
C ASP A 52 0.76 -6.89 16.84
N LYS A 53 0.74 -5.79 16.06
CA LYS A 53 0.15 -4.50 16.44
C LYS A 53 -1.37 -4.48 16.41
N VAL A 54 -2.00 -5.22 15.49
CA VAL A 54 -3.44 -5.21 15.29
C VAL A 54 -3.99 -6.61 15.53
N LYS A 55 -4.71 -6.77 16.63
CA LYS A 55 -5.43 -8.00 16.96
C LYS A 55 -6.92 -7.73 16.93
N PHE A 56 -7.65 -8.50 16.15
CA PHE A 56 -9.10 -8.47 16.14
C PHE A 56 -9.62 -9.52 17.13
N PRO A 57 -10.31 -9.13 18.22
CA PRO A 57 -10.81 -10.10 19.21
C PRO A 57 -11.78 -11.10 18.58
N GLU A 58 -11.68 -12.36 18.98
CA GLU A 58 -12.67 -13.37 18.63
C GLU A 58 -14.04 -12.97 19.22
N GLY A 59 -15.07 -12.92 18.37
CA GLY A 59 -16.43 -12.54 18.75
C GLY A 59 -16.84 -11.10 18.40
N LEU A 60 -15.89 -10.21 18.07
CA LEU A 60 -16.23 -8.88 17.54
C LEU A 60 -16.51 -8.99 16.03
N GLN A 61 -17.79 -8.85 15.65
CA GLN A 61 -18.24 -8.86 14.26
C GLN A 61 -17.87 -7.54 13.54
N LEU A 62 -16.58 -7.31 13.32
CA LEU A 62 -16.11 -6.24 12.44
C LEU A 62 -16.21 -6.69 10.98
N GLY A 63 -16.92 -5.90 10.17
CA GLY A 63 -16.95 -6.10 8.72
C GLY A 63 -15.54 -6.00 8.11
N LEU A 64 -15.32 -6.74 7.01
CA LEU A 64 -14.03 -6.82 6.34
C LEU A 64 -13.44 -5.44 5.99
N GLY A 65 -14.27 -4.51 5.52
CA GLY A 65 -13.84 -3.14 5.21
C GLY A 65 -13.33 -2.36 6.44
N ALA A 66 -13.93 -2.57 7.61
CA ALA A 66 -13.48 -1.93 8.85
C ALA A 66 -12.13 -2.51 9.31
N LYS A 67 -11.91 -3.82 9.14
CA LYS A 67 -10.62 -4.46 9.42
C LYS A 67 -9.52 -3.94 8.50
N VAL A 68 -9.80 -3.87 7.19
CA VAL A 68 -8.87 -3.29 6.20
C VAL A 68 -8.53 -1.86 6.56
N LYS A 69 -9.52 -0.99 6.83
CA LYS A 69 -9.27 0.39 7.27
C LYS A 69 -8.36 0.46 8.49
N THR A 70 -8.63 -0.37 9.49
CA THR A 70 -7.86 -0.41 10.75
C THR A 70 -6.40 -0.80 10.49
N LEU A 71 -6.17 -1.87 9.72
CA LEU A 71 -4.82 -2.33 9.35
C LEU A 71 -4.07 -1.29 8.50
N THR A 72 -4.75 -0.70 7.51
CA THR A 72 -4.18 0.34 6.66
C THR A 72 -3.77 1.57 7.48
N MET A 73 -4.63 2.04 8.39
CA MET A 73 -4.31 3.16 9.27
C MET A 73 -3.18 2.83 10.25
N ALA A 74 -3.16 1.60 10.79
CA ALA A 74 -2.07 1.13 11.65
C ALA A 74 -0.72 1.12 10.90
N ARG A 75 -0.72 0.73 9.63
CA ARG A 75 0.49 0.78 8.79
C ARG A 75 0.95 2.21 8.56
N LEU A 76 0.05 3.12 8.19
CA LEU A 76 0.35 4.54 8.00
C LEU A 76 0.95 5.16 9.26
N ARG A 77 0.32 4.92 10.43
CA ARG A 77 0.83 5.36 11.75
C ARG A 77 2.21 4.79 12.08
N GLY A 78 2.60 3.66 11.49
CA GLY A 78 3.97 3.14 11.57
C GLY A 78 5.06 4.10 11.04
N ASN A 79 4.68 5.12 10.27
CA ASN A 79 5.59 6.16 9.78
C ASN A 79 5.60 7.41 10.68
N ALA A 80 4.80 7.47 11.76
CA ALA A 80 4.60 8.70 12.54
C ALA A 80 5.91 9.33 13.06
N GLU A 81 6.83 8.51 13.59
CA GLU A 81 8.11 9.00 14.13
C GLU A 81 9.06 9.57 13.07
N ILE A 82 8.89 9.15 11.82
CA ILE A 82 9.75 9.54 10.69
C ILE A 82 9.01 10.36 9.65
N ILE A 83 7.79 10.83 9.94
CA ILE A 83 6.91 11.44 8.94
C ILE A 83 7.53 12.67 8.26
N LYS A 84 8.32 13.45 9.01
CA LYS A 84 9.05 14.63 8.52
C LYS A 84 10.09 14.30 7.45
N GLN A 85 10.60 13.07 7.48
CA GLN A 85 11.63 12.56 6.58
C GLN A 85 11.05 11.64 5.50
N TRP A 86 9.76 11.33 5.60
CA TRP A 86 9.11 10.34 4.75
C TRP A 86 8.95 10.81 3.30
N GLN A 87 8.80 12.12 3.08
CA GLN A 87 8.79 12.68 1.73
C GLN A 87 10.11 12.40 0.98
N GLY A 88 11.25 12.47 1.67
CA GLY A 88 12.55 12.09 1.09
C GLY A 88 12.60 10.59 0.75
N ALA A 89 12.07 9.73 1.62
CA ALA A 89 11.98 8.29 1.36
C ALA A 89 11.12 7.97 0.13
N LEU A 90 9.97 8.64 -0.02
CA LEU A 90 9.13 8.54 -1.21
C LEU A 90 9.87 8.97 -2.49
N GLY A 91 10.72 9.99 -2.40
CA GLY A 91 11.63 10.37 -3.49
C GLY A 91 12.58 9.23 -3.89
N TYR A 92 13.26 8.62 -2.93
CA TYR A 92 14.13 7.46 -3.19
C TYR A 92 13.38 6.27 -3.79
N MET A 93 12.18 5.96 -3.27
CA MET A 93 11.32 4.89 -3.80
C MET A 93 10.88 5.14 -5.25
N SER A 94 10.78 6.41 -5.65
CA SER A 94 10.34 6.83 -6.98
C SER A 94 11.46 6.82 -8.03
N LEU A 95 12.71 6.58 -7.63
CA LEU A 95 13.83 6.41 -8.55
C LEU A 95 13.65 5.13 -9.37
N LEU A 96 13.94 5.18 -10.67
CA LEU A 96 13.71 4.06 -11.60
C LEU A 96 14.33 2.74 -11.14
N GLU A 97 15.52 2.80 -10.53
CA GLU A 97 16.23 1.65 -9.96
C GLU A 97 15.53 1.03 -8.73
N ASN A 98 14.78 1.83 -7.97
CA ASN A 98 14.13 1.44 -6.71
C ASN A 98 12.63 1.17 -6.87
N MET A 99 12.03 1.67 -7.96
CA MET A 99 10.60 1.52 -8.25
C MET A 99 10.12 0.07 -8.23
N PRO A 100 10.79 -0.91 -8.88
CA PRO A 100 10.33 -2.31 -8.87
C PRO A 100 10.25 -2.89 -7.46
N ALA A 101 11.27 -2.66 -6.64
CA ALA A 101 11.31 -3.14 -5.26
C ALA A 101 10.24 -2.45 -4.39
N SER A 102 10.05 -1.14 -4.58
CA SER A 102 9.03 -0.37 -3.85
C SER A 102 7.61 -0.83 -4.19
N LEU A 103 7.32 -1.10 -5.47
CA LEU A 103 6.04 -1.63 -5.92
C LEU A 103 5.80 -3.06 -5.44
N GLN A 104 6.84 -3.90 -5.41
CA GLN A 104 6.75 -5.26 -4.88
C GLN A 104 6.38 -5.25 -3.40
N GLU A 105 7.00 -4.38 -2.60
CA GLU A 105 6.68 -4.26 -1.17
C GLU A 105 5.29 -3.64 -0.95
N LEU A 106 4.85 -2.70 -1.79
CA LEU A 106 3.48 -2.17 -1.76
C LEU A 106 2.43 -3.25 -2.10
N ALA A 107 2.73 -4.14 -3.05
CA ALA A 107 1.87 -5.28 -3.37
C ALA A 107 1.82 -6.29 -2.21
N ALA A 108 2.98 -6.60 -1.61
CA ALA A 108 3.06 -7.47 -0.44
C ALA A 108 2.31 -6.90 0.77
N LEU A 109 2.36 -5.58 0.97
CA LEU A 109 1.59 -4.89 2.02
C LEU A 109 0.08 -5.04 1.80
N SER A 110 -0.38 -4.82 0.57
CA SER A 110 -1.78 -4.96 0.22
C SER A 110 -2.28 -6.39 0.46
N ASP A 111 -1.49 -7.38 0.07
CA ASP A 111 -1.76 -8.79 0.32
C ASP A 111 -1.83 -9.12 1.83
N GLU A 112 -0.84 -8.68 2.61
CA GLU A 112 -0.78 -8.86 4.06
C GLU A 112 -2.01 -8.27 4.76
N ILE A 113 -2.43 -7.05 4.36
CA ILE A 113 -3.62 -6.41 4.95
C ILE A 113 -4.88 -7.23 4.67
N TRP A 114 -5.07 -7.71 3.44
CA TRP A 114 -6.23 -8.54 3.09
C TRP A 114 -6.20 -9.90 3.81
N TYR A 115 -5.02 -10.50 3.92
CA TYR A 115 -4.81 -11.74 4.67
C TYR A 115 -5.17 -11.57 6.15
N LEU A 116 -4.61 -10.55 6.82
CA LEU A 116 -4.89 -10.26 8.23
C LEU A 116 -6.34 -9.82 8.48
N ALA A 117 -7.00 -9.21 7.49
CA ALA A 117 -8.43 -8.91 7.57
C ALA A 117 -9.31 -10.18 7.50
N GLY A 118 -8.78 -11.29 6.99
CA GLY A 118 -9.46 -12.57 6.82
C GLY A 118 -10.20 -12.70 5.49
N ASP A 119 -9.74 -12.04 4.43
CA ASP A 119 -10.31 -12.21 3.09
C ASP A 119 -9.98 -13.60 2.53
N THR A 120 -10.99 -14.34 2.12
CA THR A 120 -10.86 -15.69 1.53
C THR A 120 -11.10 -15.68 0.02
N ALA A 121 -11.09 -14.52 -0.62
CA ALA A 121 -11.37 -14.41 -2.05
C ALA A 121 -10.21 -14.98 -2.89
N VAL A 122 -10.55 -15.79 -3.89
CA VAL A 122 -9.58 -16.43 -4.82
C VAL A 122 -9.84 -16.12 -6.30
N ASP A 123 -10.90 -15.38 -6.59
CA ASP A 123 -11.32 -15.06 -7.97
C ASP A 123 -10.74 -13.74 -8.49
N PHE A 124 -11.23 -13.24 -9.63
CA PHE A 124 -10.83 -11.93 -10.21
C PHE A 124 -10.85 -10.76 -9.21
N SER A 125 -11.73 -10.84 -8.20
CA SER A 125 -11.79 -9.88 -7.09
C SER A 125 -10.47 -9.78 -6.30
N TYR A 126 -9.65 -10.84 -6.26
CA TYR A 126 -8.35 -10.90 -5.60
C TYR A 126 -7.40 -9.81 -6.12
N TYR A 127 -7.22 -9.73 -7.44
CA TYR A 127 -6.30 -8.81 -8.09
C TYR A 127 -6.80 -7.37 -8.00
N THR A 128 -8.10 -7.15 -8.28
CA THR A 128 -8.69 -5.81 -8.20
C THR A 128 -8.64 -5.26 -6.77
N LYS A 129 -8.99 -6.06 -5.76
CA LYS A 129 -8.90 -5.65 -4.34
C LYS A 129 -7.49 -5.21 -3.96
N ARG A 130 -6.47 -5.98 -4.36
CA ARG A 130 -5.08 -5.68 -4.02
C ARG A 130 -4.57 -4.44 -4.75
N ALA A 131 -4.82 -4.33 -6.05
CA ALA A 131 -4.44 -3.16 -6.83
C ALA A 131 -5.11 -1.88 -6.30
N SER A 132 -6.42 -1.94 -6.02
CA SER A 132 -7.15 -0.81 -5.45
C SER A 132 -6.63 -0.42 -4.06
N LEU A 133 -6.39 -1.40 -3.18
CA LEU A 133 -5.85 -1.10 -1.84
C LEU A 133 -4.43 -0.53 -1.91
N SER A 134 -3.56 -1.02 -2.81
CA SER A 134 -2.23 -0.44 -3.03
C SER A 134 -2.32 1.03 -3.47
N ALA A 135 -3.23 1.36 -4.39
CA ALA A 135 -3.44 2.74 -4.83
C ALA A 135 -4.00 3.64 -3.72
N VAL A 136 -4.95 3.12 -2.93
CA VAL A 136 -5.50 3.81 -1.74
C VAL A 136 -4.40 4.07 -0.72
N TYR A 137 -3.56 3.07 -0.41
CA TYR A 137 -2.45 3.21 0.52
C TYR A 137 -1.45 4.26 0.04
N ALA A 138 -0.94 4.12 -1.19
CA ALA A 138 0.07 5.04 -1.73
C ALA A 138 -0.42 6.50 -1.74
N SER A 139 -1.66 6.74 -2.16
CA SER A 139 -2.23 8.10 -2.13
C SER A 139 -2.44 8.64 -0.72
N SER A 140 -2.81 7.79 0.24
CA SER A 140 -2.97 8.18 1.65
C SER A 140 -1.62 8.44 2.31
N GLU A 141 -0.59 7.68 1.95
CA GLU A 141 0.77 7.85 2.45
C GLU A 141 1.38 9.18 1.99
N VAL A 142 1.19 9.54 0.71
CA VAL A 142 1.58 10.86 0.20
C VAL A 142 0.83 11.97 0.93
N PHE A 143 -0.49 11.85 1.09
CA PHE A 143 -1.29 12.83 1.82
C PHE A 143 -0.80 13.03 3.27
N MET A 144 -0.50 11.94 3.96
CA MET A 144 -0.01 11.94 5.35
C MET A 144 1.25 12.78 5.55
N THR A 145 2.13 12.88 4.54
CA THR A 145 3.35 13.71 4.63
C THR A 145 3.07 15.20 4.81
N THR A 146 1.89 15.65 4.41
CA THR A 146 1.45 17.06 4.48
C THR A 146 0.45 17.32 5.61
N ASP A 147 0.01 16.28 6.29
CA ASP A 147 -1.00 16.35 7.34
C ASP A 147 -0.43 16.94 8.63
N LYS A 148 -1.06 18.01 9.11
CA LYS A 148 -0.72 18.71 10.36
C LYS A 148 -1.79 18.53 11.45
N SER A 149 -2.82 17.74 11.18
CA SER A 149 -3.87 17.46 12.15
C SER A 149 -3.36 16.60 13.31
N GLN A 150 -4.00 16.73 14.47
CA GLN A 150 -3.69 15.91 15.64
C GLN A 150 -3.92 14.43 15.30
N ASP A 151 -2.95 13.57 15.65
CA ASP A 151 -3.00 12.11 15.44
C ASP A 151 -3.39 11.63 14.03
N PHE A 152 -3.12 12.47 13.02
CA PHE A 152 -3.39 12.22 11.60
C PHE A 152 -4.89 12.00 11.29
N VAL A 153 -5.78 12.71 11.99
CA VAL A 153 -7.24 12.63 11.76
C VAL A 153 -7.60 12.96 10.31
N ALA A 154 -6.97 13.98 9.70
CA ALA A 154 -7.25 14.33 8.30
C ALA A 154 -6.82 13.21 7.33
N THR A 155 -5.72 12.51 7.62
CA THR A 155 -5.29 11.32 6.88
C THR A 155 -6.29 10.18 7.03
N GLU A 156 -6.82 9.95 8.24
CA GLU A 156 -7.83 8.93 8.48
C GLU A 156 -9.12 9.19 7.70
N GLU A 157 -9.58 10.45 7.65
CA GLU A 157 -10.72 10.86 6.83
C GLU A 157 -10.44 10.73 5.33
N PHE A 158 -9.23 11.08 4.88
CA PHE A 158 -8.82 10.91 3.49
C PHE A 158 -8.83 9.43 3.08
N LEU A 159 -8.26 8.57 3.92
CA LEU A 159 -8.27 7.12 3.72
C LEU A 159 -9.70 6.59 3.64
N ASP A 160 -10.59 7.03 4.53
CA ASP A 160 -12.00 6.62 4.55
C ASP A 160 -12.71 6.97 3.23
N ARG A 161 -12.51 8.18 2.71
CA ARG A 161 -13.05 8.59 1.39
C ARG A 161 -12.49 7.73 0.25
N ARG A 162 -11.20 7.42 0.28
CA ARG A 162 -10.52 6.61 -0.76
C ARG A 162 -10.98 5.15 -0.74
N LEU A 163 -11.16 4.57 0.43
CA LEU A 163 -11.70 3.21 0.57
C LEU A 163 -13.15 3.12 0.06
N ARG A 164 -14.00 4.11 0.39
CA ARG A 164 -15.38 4.16 -0.16
C ARG A 164 -15.39 4.28 -1.69
N ALA A 165 -14.53 5.11 -2.27
CA ALA A 165 -14.40 5.23 -3.72
C ALA A 165 -13.96 3.92 -4.37
N ALA A 166 -13.00 3.21 -3.78
CA ALA A 166 -12.54 1.91 -4.27
C ALA A 166 -13.64 0.84 -4.22
N GLN A 167 -14.47 0.83 -3.17
CA GLN A 167 -15.64 -0.06 -3.07
C GLN A 167 -16.67 0.21 -4.18
N GLY A 168 -16.94 1.49 -4.48
CA GLY A 168 -17.83 1.88 -5.56
C GLY A 168 -17.36 1.37 -6.93
N ILE A 169 -16.07 1.49 -7.23
CA ILE A 169 -15.47 1.00 -8.48
C ILE A 169 -15.60 -0.53 -8.59
N GLY A 170 -15.32 -1.27 -7.50
CA GLY A 170 -15.47 -2.73 -7.47
C GLY A 170 -16.92 -3.20 -7.67
N GLY A 171 -17.89 -2.47 -7.13
CA GLY A 171 -19.32 -2.75 -7.33
C GLY A 171 -19.81 -2.49 -8.76
N THR A 172 -19.22 -1.51 -9.46
CA THR A 172 -19.60 -1.17 -10.84
C THR A 172 -19.09 -2.14 -11.91
N VAL A 173 -18.18 -3.06 -11.57
CA VAL A 173 -17.71 -4.10 -12.50
C VAL A 173 -18.87 -5.01 -12.94
N GLY A 174 -19.85 -5.27 -12.07
CA GLY A 174 -21.07 -6.00 -12.43
C GLY A 174 -21.92 -5.30 -13.51
N GLY A 175 -21.89 -3.95 -13.53
CA GLY A 175 -22.51 -3.14 -14.59
C GLY A 175 -21.70 -3.15 -15.88
N LEU A 176 -20.37 -3.23 -15.80
CA LEU A 176 -19.49 -3.35 -16.97
C LEU A 176 -19.68 -4.69 -17.69
N THR A 177 -19.89 -5.79 -16.95
CA THR A 177 -20.20 -7.11 -17.54
C THR A 177 -21.56 -7.09 -18.26
N GLN A 178 -22.56 -6.36 -17.73
CA GLN A 178 -23.83 -6.14 -18.42
C GLN A 178 -23.66 -5.25 -19.68
N TYR A 179 -22.84 -4.21 -19.62
CA TYR A 179 -22.56 -3.34 -20.78
C TYR A 179 -21.84 -4.08 -21.91
N VAL A 180 -20.86 -4.93 -21.57
CA VAL A 180 -20.16 -5.78 -22.56
C VAL A 180 -21.09 -6.87 -23.11
N GLY A 181 -21.93 -7.48 -22.26
CA GLY A 181 -22.95 -8.44 -22.69
C GLY A 181 -24.00 -7.85 -23.63
N PHE A 182 -24.39 -6.58 -23.40
CA PHE A 182 -25.31 -5.85 -24.27
C PHE A 182 -24.72 -5.55 -25.65
N TRP A 183 -23.42 -5.21 -25.72
CA TRP A 183 -22.71 -5.04 -27.00
C TRP A 183 -22.44 -6.37 -27.73
N ALA A 184 -22.16 -7.45 -27.01
CA ALA A 184 -22.01 -8.78 -27.59
C ALA A 184 -23.33 -9.33 -28.17
N GLY A 185 -24.45 -9.14 -27.46
CA GLY A 185 -25.77 -9.56 -27.95
C GLY A 185 -26.27 -8.78 -29.17
N ASN A 186 -26.02 -7.46 -29.21
CA ASN A 186 -26.44 -6.62 -30.34
C ASN A 186 -25.53 -6.78 -31.57
N SER A 187 -24.25 -7.10 -31.41
CA SER A 187 -23.35 -7.37 -32.54
C SER A 187 -23.69 -8.67 -33.27
N VAL A 188 -24.17 -9.70 -32.56
CA VAL A 188 -24.65 -10.95 -33.19
C VAL A 188 -25.93 -10.72 -34.01
N ASN A 189 -26.86 -9.90 -33.52
CA ASN A 189 -28.07 -9.54 -34.26
C ASN A 189 -27.80 -8.60 -35.44
N LEU A 190 -26.86 -7.67 -35.30
CA LEU A 190 -26.39 -6.82 -36.39
C LEU A 190 -25.68 -7.63 -37.48
N ALA A 191 -24.85 -8.61 -37.12
CA ALA A 191 -24.18 -9.51 -38.07
C ALA A 191 -25.17 -10.38 -38.87
N ARG A 192 -26.27 -10.85 -38.24
CA ARG A 192 -27.36 -11.54 -38.95
C ARG A 192 -28.15 -10.64 -39.90
N SER A 193 -28.31 -9.35 -39.57
CA SER A 193 -29.02 -8.40 -40.43
C SER A 193 -28.23 -7.99 -41.68
N TRP A 194 -26.90 -8.22 -41.70
CA TRP A 194 -26.00 -7.94 -42.83
C TRP A 194 -25.74 -9.17 -43.73
N GLY A 195 -26.51 -10.25 -43.59
CA GLY A 195 -26.52 -11.36 -44.55
C GLY A 195 -25.25 -12.20 -44.62
N MET A 196 -24.32 -12.07 -43.68
CA MET A 196 -23.18 -12.97 -43.59
C MET A 196 -23.65 -14.33 -43.05
N ARG A 197 -23.52 -15.38 -43.87
CA ARG A 197 -23.71 -16.76 -43.43
C ARG A 197 -22.60 -17.08 -42.42
N VAL A 198 -23.00 -17.47 -41.22
CA VAL A 198 -22.13 -18.13 -40.24
C VAL A 198 -21.78 -19.52 -40.75
#